data_AF-A0A424N6X8-F1
#
_entry.id   AF-A0A424N6X8-F1
#
_cell.length_a   1.000
_cell.length_b   1.000
_cell.length_c   1.000
_cell.angle_alpha   90.00
_cell.angle_beta   90.00
_cell.angle_gamma   90.00
#
_symmetry.space_group_name_H-M   'P 1'
#
loop_
_entity.id
_entity.type
_entity.pdbx_description
1 polymer ?
#
loop_
_entity_poly.entity_id
_entity_poly.type
_entity_poly.pdbx_seq_one_letter_code
_entity_poly.pdbx_strand_id
1 'polypeptide(L)'
;MAKNLAKHKVSVKTRECIIQALYQSLMEPSSVELLMQQFTKENNPKKISFDLLKSRLKYFFTNEEQIIKSLDSTNKGDNYQVIDKAIMAYALIERDLKELPKEVIFDESIRLARKFSNESAYKFINAKLEKIYDL
;
A
#
# COMPACT_ATOMS: atom_id res chain seq x y z
N MET A 1 -7.81 18.41 12.28
CA MET A 1 -8.45 18.98 11.07
C MET A 1 -8.63 17.87 10.06
N ALA A 2 -9.87 17.57 9.63
CA ALA A 2 -10.08 16.59 8.57
C ALA A 2 -9.48 17.15 7.26
N LYS A 3 -8.33 16.62 6.82
CA LYS A 3 -7.77 16.94 5.50
C LYS A 3 -8.86 16.62 4.48
N ASN A 4 -9.29 17.64 3.75
CA ASN A 4 -10.44 17.55 2.86
C ASN A 4 -10.11 16.59 1.71
N LEU A 5 -10.46 15.30 1.87
CA LEU A 5 -10.19 14.23 0.90
C LEU A 5 -10.70 14.58 -0.51
N ALA A 6 -11.68 15.49 -0.62
CA ALA A 6 -12.18 15.98 -1.90
C ALA A 6 -11.10 16.68 -2.76
N LYS A 7 -10.07 17.29 -2.15
CA LYS A 7 -8.94 17.90 -2.87
C LYS A 7 -7.92 16.87 -3.37
N HIS A 8 -7.92 15.65 -2.84
CA HIS A 8 -6.92 14.62 -3.14
C HIS A 8 -7.52 13.35 -3.74
N LYS A 9 -8.71 13.42 -4.36
CA LYS A 9 -9.43 12.26 -4.91
C LYS A 9 -8.56 11.37 -5.81
N VAL A 10 -7.73 11.98 -6.67
CA VAL A 10 -6.82 11.23 -7.56
C VAL A 10 -5.78 10.46 -6.76
N SER A 11 -5.12 11.12 -5.81
CA SER A 11 -4.09 10.49 -4.96
C SER A 11 -4.68 9.37 -4.10
N VAL A 12 -5.84 9.62 -3.48
CA VAL A 12 -6.61 8.65 -2.68
C VAL A 12 -6.95 7.41 -3.52
N LYS A 13 -7.51 7.60 -4.72
CA LYS A 13 -7.89 6.49 -5.60
C LYS A 13 -6.67 5.76 -6.15
N THR A 14 -5.57 6.47 -6.40
CA THR A 14 -4.32 5.85 -6.84
C THR A 14 -3.72 4.95 -5.78
N ARG A 15 -3.72 5.36 -4.51
CA ARG A 15 -3.28 4.50 -3.39
C ARG A 15 -4.13 3.25 -3.27
N GLU A 16 -5.44 3.35 -3.49
CA GLU A 16 -6.32 2.19 -3.54
C GLU A 16 -5.92 1.21 -4.64
N CYS A 17 -5.60 1.71 -5.84
CA CYS A 17 -5.09 0.87 -6.92
C CYS A 17 -3.74 0.23 -6.58
N ILE A 18 -2.84 0.97 -5.91
CA ILE A 18 -1.55 0.42 -5.45
C ILE A 18 -1.80 -0.74 -4.48
N ILE A 19 -2.69 -0.60 -3.50
CA ILE A 19 -3.02 -1.70 -2.57
C ILE A 19 -3.60 -2.91 -3.29
N GLN A 20 -4.51 -2.70 -4.24
CA GLN A 20 -5.10 -3.79 -5.02
C GLN A 20 -4.04 -4.54 -5.83
N ALA A 21 -3.12 -3.81 -6.47
CA ALA A 21 -2.05 -4.42 -7.25
C ALA A 21 -1.04 -5.18 -6.36
N LEU A 22 -0.66 -4.62 -5.21
CA LEU A 22 0.20 -5.31 -4.23
C LEU A 22 -0.49 -6.55 -3.67
N TYR A 23 -1.77 -6.47 -3.35
CA TYR A 23 -2.56 -7.63 -2.90
C TYR A 23 -2.55 -8.74 -3.95
N GLN A 24 -2.78 -8.42 -5.22
CA GLN A 24 -2.74 -9.39 -6.32
C GLN A 24 -1.34 -10.04 -6.42
N SER A 25 -0.27 -9.24 -6.42
CA SER A 25 1.11 -9.76 -6.47
C SER A 25 1.48 -10.68 -5.30
N LEU A 26 0.94 -10.42 -4.10
CA LEU A 26 1.20 -11.23 -2.92
C LEU A 26 0.40 -12.54 -2.92
N MET A 27 -0.67 -12.64 -3.71
CA MET A 27 -1.49 -13.84 -3.85
C MET A 27 -0.97 -14.75 -4.96
N GLU A 28 -0.60 -14.16 -6.10
CA GLU A 28 -0.21 -14.88 -7.30
C GLU A 28 0.96 -14.19 -8.01
N PRO A 29 1.87 -14.95 -8.67
CA PRO A 29 2.96 -14.36 -9.44
C PRO A 29 2.45 -13.31 -10.44
N SER A 30 3.07 -12.13 -10.42
CA SER A 30 2.69 -11.00 -11.27
C SER A 30 3.93 -10.23 -11.73
N SER A 31 3.73 -9.23 -12.60
CA SER A 31 4.77 -8.29 -13.00
C SER A 31 4.24 -6.87 -13.12
N VAL A 32 5.15 -5.90 -13.19
CA VAL A 32 4.80 -4.49 -13.44
C VAL A 32 4.00 -4.37 -14.74
N GLU A 33 4.41 -5.05 -15.80
CA GLU A 33 3.77 -4.97 -17.12
C GLU A 33 2.33 -5.49 -17.08
N LEU A 34 2.12 -6.68 -16.49
CA LEU A 34 0.80 -7.31 -16.40
C LEU A 34 -0.18 -6.44 -15.60
N LEU A 35 0.25 -5.97 -14.43
CA LEU A 35 -0.57 -5.11 -13.58
C LEU A 35 -0.84 -3.76 -14.25
N MET A 36 0.17 -3.13 -14.86
CA MET A 36 -0.05 -1.85 -15.54
C MET A 36 -1.01 -2.00 -16.73
N GLN A 37 -0.93 -3.08 -17.50
CA GLN A 37 -1.87 -3.35 -18.59
C GLN A 37 -3.30 -3.49 -18.06
N GLN A 38 -3.49 -4.26 -16.99
CA GLN A 38 -4.81 -4.43 -16.36
C GLN A 38 -5.36 -3.11 -15.83
N PHE A 39 -4.61 -2.42 -14.96
CA PHE A 39 -5.09 -1.21 -14.30
C PHE A 39 -5.32 -0.06 -15.27
N THR A 40 -4.57 0.01 -16.37
CA THR A 40 -4.80 1.00 -17.44
C THR A 40 -6.12 0.74 -18.18
N LYS A 41 -6.49 -0.53 -18.38
CA LYS A 41 -7.76 -0.90 -19.01
C LYS A 41 -8.96 -0.64 -18.10
N GLU A 42 -8.80 -0.84 -16.79
CA GLU A 42 -9.91 -0.79 -15.81
C GLU A 42 -10.16 0.60 -15.22
N ASN A 43 -9.21 1.54 -15.32
CA ASN A 43 -9.29 2.84 -14.64
C ASN A 43 -9.19 4.04 -15.59
N ASN A 44 -9.83 5.14 -15.19
CA ASN A 44 -9.81 6.37 -15.95
C ASN A 44 -8.54 7.21 -15.61
N PRO A 45 -7.74 7.64 -16.61
CA PRO A 45 -6.53 8.46 -16.39
C PRO A 45 -6.80 9.80 -15.71
N LYS A 46 -8.03 10.32 -15.75
CA LYS A 46 -8.42 11.55 -15.03
C LYS A 46 -8.68 11.31 -13.54
N LYS A 47 -8.79 10.05 -13.11
CA LYS A 47 -9.16 9.66 -11.73
C LYS A 47 -8.02 9.03 -10.95
N ILE A 48 -6.95 8.58 -11.62
CA ILE A 48 -5.75 8.00 -10.99
C ILE A 48 -4.48 8.49 -11.67
N SER A 49 -3.37 8.47 -10.96
CA SER A 49 -2.04 8.71 -11.51
C SER A 49 -1.39 7.37 -11.86
N PHE A 50 -1.30 7.07 -13.16
CA PHE A 50 -0.61 5.88 -13.65
C PHE A 50 0.91 5.92 -13.39
N ASP A 51 1.51 7.10 -13.39
CA ASP A 51 2.94 7.26 -13.09
C ASP A 51 3.24 6.94 -11.62
N LEU A 52 2.38 7.37 -10.70
CA LEU A 52 2.49 7.03 -9.30
C LEU A 52 2.32 5.52 -9.10
N LEU A 53 1.27 4.92 -9.68
CA LEU A 53 1.06 3.47 -9.61
C LEU A 53 2.28 2.70 -10.13
N LYS A 54 2.76 3.05 -11.33
CA LYS A 54 3.90 2.38 -11.97
C LYS A 54 5.17 2.51 -11.16
N SER A 55 5.46 3.68 -10.59
CA SER A 55 6.68 3.89 -9.78
C SER A 55 6.68 3.03 -8.52
N ARG A 56 5.55 2.92 -7.82
CA ARG A 56 5.43 2.06 -6.62
C ARG A 56 5.53 0.58 -6.96
N LEU A 57 4.89 0.14 -8.05
CA LEU A 57 5.02 -1.25 -8.50
C LEU A 57 6.46 -1.58 -8.89
N LYS A 58 7.13 -0.71 -9.65
CA LYS A 58 8.55 -0.90 -9.97
C LYS A 58 9.42 -1.02 -8.71
N TYR A 59 9.19 -0.15 -7.73
CA TYR A 59 9.92 -0.24 -6.47
C TYR A 59 9.66 -1.57 -5.76
N PHE A 60 8.40 -1.97 -5.66
CA PHE A 60 8.02 -3.24 -5.04
C PHE A 60 8.73 -4.44 -5.69
N PHE A 61 8.59 -4.63 -7.00
CA PHE A 61 9.19 -5.77 -7.70
C PHE A 61 10.73 -5.74 -7.71
N THR A 62 11.34 -4.55 -7.65
CA THR A 62 12.81 -4.44 -7.54
C THR A 62 13.32 -4.87 -6.17
N ASN A 63 12.51 -4.69 -5.11
CA ASN A 63 12.88 -4.93 -3.72
C ASN A 63 12.02 -6.01 -3.06
N GLU A 64 11.40 -6.88 -3.86
CA GLU A 64 10.32 -7.77 -3.42
C GLU A 64 10.78 -8.69 -2.29
N GLU A 65 11.94 -9.33 -2.45
CA GLU A 65 12.52 -10.21 -1.44
C GLU A 65 12.74 -9.49 -0.10
N GLN A 66 13.29 -8.27 -0.13
CA GLN A 66 13.53 -7.48 1.06
C GLN A 66 12.22 -7.05 1.74
N ILE A 67 11.23 -6.63 0.95
CA ILE A 67 9.92 -6.23 1.46
C ILE A 67 9.22 -7.42 2.10
N ILE A 68 9.15 -8.57 1.42
CA ILE A 68 8.52 -9.79 1.96
C ILE A 68 9.24 -10.24 3.23
N LYS A 69 10.57 -10.24 3.25
CA LYS A 69 11.34 -10.58 4.44
C LYS A 69 11.04 -9.65 5.62
N SER A 70 10.89 -8.34 5.37
CA SER A 70 10.52 -7.36 6.40
C SER A 70 9.09 -7.58 6.88
N LEU A 71 8.19 -7.97 5.98
CA LEU A 71 6.83 -8.34 6.33
C LEU A 71 6.76 -9.64 7.13
N ASP A 72 7.67 -10.59 7.00
CA ASP A 72 7.60 -11.84 7.78
C ASP A 72 8.40 -11.77 9.09
N SER A 73 9.48 -10.98 9.15
CA SER A 73 10.32 -10.82 10.34
C SER A 73 9.63 -10.09 11.49
N THR A 74 8.75 -9.13 11.17
CA THR A 74 8.00 -8.32 12.15
C THR A 74 6.89 -9.12 12.85
N ASN A 75 6.74 -10.40 12.49
CA ASN A 75 5.43 -11.01 12.29
C ASN A 75 5.34 -12.52 12.64
N LYS A 76 6.33 -13.08 13.35
CA LYS A 76 6.24 -14.47 13.86
C LYS A 76 5.06 -14.62 14.85
N GLY A 77 3.92 -15.12 14.37
CA GLY A 77 2.79 -15.57 15.20
C GLY A 77 1.43 -14.93 14.92
N ASP A 78 1.33 -13.85 14.13
CA ASP A 78 0.00 -13.29 13.81
C ASP A 78 -0.56 -13.89 12.50
N ASN A 79 -1.87 -14.13 12.46
CA ASN A 79 -2.57 -14.64 11.28
C ASN A 79 -2.93 -13.47 10.35
N TYR A 80 -2.00 -13.07 9.47
CA TYR A 80 -2.22 -11.93 8.56
C TYR A 80 -3.23 -12.27 7.46
N GLN A 81 -4.15 -11.35 7.19
CA GLN A 81 -4.80 -11.33 5.89
C GLN A 81 -3.82 -10.73 4.86
N VAL A 82 -3.82 -11.25 3.64
CA VAL A 82 -2.91 -10.76 2.58
C VAL A 82 -3.15 -9.27 2.28
N ILE A 83 -4.36 -8.77 2.53
CA ILE A 83 -4.67 -7.34 2.40
C ILE A 83 -3.91 -6.48 3.43
N ASP A 84 -3.72 -6.96 4.65
CA ASP A 84 -2.95 -6.25 5.66
C ASP A 84 -1.47 -6.21 5.27
N LYS A 85 -0.95 -7.33 4.72
CA LYS A 85 0.40 -7.38 4.15
C LYS A 85 0.59 -6.38 3.01
N ALA A 86 -0.40 -6.22 2.13
CA ALA A 86 -0.35 -5.24 1.05
C ALA A 86 -0.29 -3.79 1.57
N ILE A 87 -1.03 -3.48 2.65
CA ILE A 87 -1.01 -2.15 3.28
C ILE A 87 0.35 -1.90 3.96
N MET A 88 0.90 -2.89 4.65
CA MET A 88 2.23 -2.79 5.26
C MET A 88 3.33 -2.65 4.20
N ALA A 89 3.24 -3.38 3.08
CA ALA A 89 4.14 -3.25 1.94
C ALA A 89 4.12 -1.82 1.41
N TYR A 90 2.93 -1.23 1.23
CA TYR A 90 2.80 0.16 0.82
C TYR A 90 3.52 1.13 1.76
N ALA A 91 3.35 0.96 3.08
CA ALA A 91 4.01 1.81 4.06
C ALA A 91 5.54 1.68 4.05
N LEU A 92 6.07 0.46 3.86
CA LEU A 92 7.50 0.21 3.70
C LEU A 92 8.06 0.91 2.45
N ILE A 93 7.38 0.77 1.32
CA ILE A 93 7.76 1.42 0.05
C ILE A 93 7.83 2.94 0.24
N GLU A 94 6.77 3.55 0.79
CA GLU A 94 6.74 5.00 0.96
C GLU A 94 7.74 5.49 2.02
N ARG A 95 8.01 4.70 3.07
CA ARG A 95 9.06 4.98 4.05
C ARG A 95 10.43 5.06 3.37
N ASP A 96 10.73 4.10 2.50
CA ASP A 96 12.04 3.99 1.88
C ASP A 96 12.22 5.04 0.77
N LEU A 97 11.14 5.40 0.07
CA LEU A 97 11.11 6.48 -0.93
C LEU A 97 11.21 7.88 -0.30
N LYS A 98 10.70 8.08 0.92
CA LYS A 98 10.71 9.37 1.67
C LYS A 98 10.06 10.55 0.91
N GLU A 99 9.14 10.25 0.00
CA GLU A 99 8.42 11.26 -0.80
C GLU A 99 7.23 11.89 -0.03
N LEU A 100 6.72 11.19 0.98
CA LEU A 100 5.56 11.63 1.77
C LEU A 100 5.92 11.73 3.27
N PRO A 101 5.35 12.69 4.00
CA PRO A 101 5.47 12.74 5.46
C PRO A 101 4.92 11.47 6.10
N LYS A 102 5.56 10.99 7.17
CA LYS A 102 5.13 9.77 7.89
C LYS A 102 3.67 9.85 8.33
N GLU A 103 3.20 11.03 8.76
CA GLU A 103 1.84 11.24 9.23
C GLU A 103 0.83 11.01 8.12
N VAL A 104 1.17 11.38 6.87
CA VAL A 104 0.32 11.11 5.70
C VAL A 104 0.27 9.62 5.41
N ILE A 105 1.40 8.93 5.52
CA ILE A 105 1.48 7.48 5.27
C ILE A 105 0.66 6.72 6.32
N PHE A 106 0.72 7.13 7.59
CA PHE A 106 -0.07 6.54 8.68
C PHE A 106 -1.56 6.78 8.49
N ASP A 107 -1.96 8.04 8.27
CA ASP A 107 -3.36 8.41 8.02
C ASP A 107 -3.95 7.60 6.85
N GLU A 108 -3.22 7.49 5.74
CA GLU A 108 -3.68 6.75 4.56
C GLU A 108 -3.70 5.24 4.78
N SER A 109 -2.71 4.67 5.46
CA SER A 109 -2.68 3.24 5.77
C SER A 109 -3.84 2.84 6.68
N ILE A 110 -4.17 3.65 7.69
CA ILE A 110 -5.36 3.46 8.55
C ILE A 110 -6.64 3.56 7.71
N ARG A 111 -6.74 4.54 6.81
CA ARG A 111 -7.89 4.69 5.90
C ARG A 111 -8.06 3.48 4.98
N LEU A 112 -6.95 2.97 4.42
CA LEU A 112 -6.94 1.80 3.54
C LEU A 112 -7.32 0.53 4.31
N ALA A 113 -6.84 0.37 5.55
CA ALA A 113 -7.22 -0.73 6.43
C ALA A 113 -8.73 -0.74 6.70
N ARG A 114 -9.31 0.41 7.05
CA ARG A 114 -10.77 0.54 7.24
C ARG A 114 -11.57 0.28 5.98
N LYS A 115 -10.98 0.50 4.80
CA LYS A 115 -11.65 0.33 3.51
C LYS A 115 -11.64 -1.10 3.00
N PHE A 116 -10.50 -1.79 3.14
CA PHE A 116 -10.28 -3.10 2.51
C PHE A 116 -10.23 -4.26 3.51
N SER A 117 -9.96 -3.98 4.78
CA SER A 117 -9.87 -4.99 5.84
C SER A 117 -11.08 -4.85 6.79
N ASN A 118 -11.04 -5.51 7.94
CA ASN A 118 -12.13 -5.51 8.91
C ASN A 118 -12.08 -4.32 9.90
N GLU A 119 -13.16 -4.10 10.66
CA GLU A 119 -13.24 -2.99 11.63
C GLU A 119 -12.14 -3.01 12.70
N SER A 120 -11.58 -4.16 13.04
CA SER A 120 -10.47 -4.26 14.00
C SER A 120 -9.09 -4.06 13.38
N ALA A 121 -8.96 -4.11 12.05
CA ALA A 121 -7.67 -4.12 11.36
C ALA A 121 -6.89 -2.80 11.51
N TYR A 122 -7.56 -1.66 11.68
CA TYR A 122 -6.86 -0.37 11.78
C TYR A 122 -5.98 -0.25 13.03
N LYS A 123 -6.40 -0.86 14.16
CA LYS A 123 -5.59 -0.86 15.40
C LYS A 123 -4.31 -1.65 15.19
N PHE A 124 -4.46 -2.80 14.52
CA PHE A 124 -3.37 -3.68 14.19
C PHE A 124 -2.38 -3.02 13.21
N ILE A 125 -2.88 -2.46 12.11
CA ILE A 125 -2.06 -1.73 11.14
C ILE A 125 -1.32 -0.58 11.82
N ASN A 126 -1.98 0.20 12.69
CA ASN A 126 -1.31 1.28 13.41
C ASN A 126 -0.10 0.79 14.24
N ALA A 127 -0.29 -0.26 15.05
CA ALA A 127 0.79 -0.82 15.86
C ALA A 127 1.97 -1.37 15.01
N LYS A 128 1.68 -1.87 13.80
CA LYS A 128 2.72 -2.35 12.88
C LYS A 128 3.45 -1.21 12.18
N LEU A 129 2.75 -0.13 11.83
CA LEU A 129 3.36 1.07 11.27
C LEU A 129 4.35 1.70 12.24
N GLU A 130 4.03 1.75 13.53
CA GLU A 130 4.96 2.20 14.58
C GLU A 130 6.27 1.39 14.54
N LYS A 131 6.17 0.05 14.47
CA LYS A 131 7.36 -0.83 14.32
C LYS A 131 8.12 -0.59 13.03
N ILE A 132 7.42 -0.40 11.90
CA ILE A 132 8.06 -0.14 10.59
C ILE A 132 8.88 1.17 10.62
N TYR A 133 8.47 2.14 11.43
CA TYR A 133 9.13 3.43 11.58
C TYR A 133 10.04 3.51 12.81
N ASP A 134 10.29 2.39 13.49
CA ASP A 134 11.07 2.31 14.73
C ASP A 134 10.63 3.32 15.81
N LEU A 135 9.30 3.44 16.01
CA LEU A 135 8.66 4.31 17.00
C LEU A 135 8.32 3.59 18.31
#